data_AF-A0AAD5SUU7-F1
#
_entry.id   AF-A0AAD5SUU7-F1
#
_cell.length_a   1.000
_cell.length_b   1.000
_cell.length_c   1.000
_cell.angle_alpha   90.00
_cell.angle_beta   90.00
_cell.angle_gamma   90.00
#
_symmetry.space_group_name_H-M   'P 1'
#
loop_
_entity.id
_entity.type
_entity.pdbx_description
1 polymer ?
#
loop_
_entity_poly.entity_id
_entity_poly.type
_entity_poly.pdbx_seq_one_letter_code
_entity_poly.pdbx_strand_id
1 'polypeptide(L)'
;MSSAISPDDVDSIVSVLASKVRANYIKIEDAGPIAVSVETAHAAGLYNDLSGDDLAAALTKDLQAINGDKHLRVKFDADHVAEEEPPTEPKKYNDDGQIVDDDGNVIQDTDAPPPAFLTMFTEMSKDSGNGISGVEVLPGNIGYVSLSLFAPEDLSKPFFQYAMSILQYTNALIIDIRGCIGGDSSTELISYFTSERVHFKNIFWRPENRLVKEYTSPIVPGPRYNGAGDENQRPVYILTGKGTFSSAEAFAFFMHELNLAKTVGETTAGGGNPCRFFKIGHDHFVASISVGKTYSPKTGKGWEAVGVPADYPCNASDAKDFAHLLGCMVTLEKLQTVDKSKLSPAKGALLKKTQATVQTLEKKLEESENVKPAADASVEESQSEQTNEPEIISSLGFKDGHFKELSAGIHSIKNEDGSVSKVQRGYSSLCAFFSVVALALQKVQQNLVDGVVLHVCSVLCGDAVILGVTAVSLEQSVIQEDCFEFLEDGALAVVAAVGKVGGLHGQRR
;
A
#
# COMPACT_ATOMS: atom_id res chain seq x y z
N MET A 1 15.00 37.09 9.05
CA MET A 1 15.85 35.92 9.33
C MET A 1 15.67 35.62 10.80
N SER A 2 15.25 34.40 11.15
CA SER A 2 15.14 33.97 12.54
C SER A 2 16.53 34.04 13.19
N SER A 3 16.62 34.55 14.41
CA SER A 3 17.88 34.60 15.16
C SER A 3 18.34 33.19 15.52
N ALA A 4 19.65 33.00 15.66
CA ALA A 4 20.20 31.75 16.18
C ALA A 4 19.64 31.46 17.58
N ILE A 5 19.40 30.18 17.87
CA ILE A 5 18.98 29.72 19.20
C ILE A 5 20.19 29.82 20.15
N SER A 6 19.97 30.29 21.38
CA SER A 6 21.07 30.48 22.32
C SER A 6 21.70 29.14 22.72
N PRO A 7 23.01 29.07 23.04
CA PRO A 7 23.63 27.83 23.48
C PRO A 7 22.92 27.17 24.67
N ASP A 8 22.50 27.96 25.67
CA ASP A 8 21.78 27.46 26.84
C ASP A 8 20.42 26.84 26.46
N ASP A 9 19.72 27.42 25.47
CA ASP A 9 18.47 26.86 24.95
C ASP A 9 18.73 25.57 24.16
N VAL A 10 19.80 25.49 23.38
CA VAL A 10 20.19 24.26 22.65
C VAL A 10 20.47 23.13 23.65
N ASP A 11 21.22 23.40 24.72
CA ASP A 11 21.49 22.43 25.80
C ASP A 11 20.19 21.91 26.42
N SER A 12 19.25 22.81 26.71
CA SER A 12 17.92 22.48 27.26
C SER A 12 17.10 21.62 26.29
N ILE A 13 17.01 22.04 25.03
CA ILE A 13 16.26 21.32 23.98
C ILE A 13 16.79 19.89 23.83
N VAL A 14 18.12 19.72 23.69
CA VAL A 14 18.76 18.42 23.50
C VAL A 14 18.54 17.52 24.71
N SER A 15 18.75 18.04 25.92
CA SER A 15 18.59 17.28 27.16
C SER A 15 17.16 16.78 27.35
N VAL A 16 16.16 17.66 27.17
CA VAL A 16 14.75 17.29 27.32
C VAL A 16 14.30 16.34 26.21
N LEU A 17 14.69 16.59 24.95
CA LEU A 17 14.39 15.72 23.81
C LEU A 17 14.93 14.30 24.05
N ALA A 18 16.21 14.16 24.39
CA ALA A 18 16.85 12.88 24.62
C ALA A 18 16.18 12.11 25.78
N SER A 19 15.80 12.80 26.86
CA SER A 19 15.04 12.23 27.96
C SER A 19 13.66 11.71 27.52
N LYS A 20 12.89 12.54 26.80
CA LYS A 20 11.55 12.19 26.30
C LYS A 20 11.60 11.02 25.31
N VAL A 21 12.60 10.95 24.44
CA VAL A 21 12.81 9.82 23.52
C VAL A 21 13.04 8.52 24.28
N ARG A 22 13.96 8.49 25.25
CA ARG A 22 14.22 7.29 26.07
C ARG A 22 12.96 6.81 26.80
N ALA A 23 12.23 7.75 27.38
CA ALA A 23 11.04 7.46 28.16
C ALA A 23 9.88 6.93 27.30
N ASN A 24 9.71 7.44 26.07
CA ASN A 24 8.45 7.25 25.34
C ASN A 24 8.58 6.49 24.01
N TYR A 25 9.75 6.47 23.36
CA TYR A 25 9.88 5.89 22.02
C TYR A 25 9.49 4.41 21.99
N ILE A 26 8.69 4.02 21.00
CA ILE A 26 8.00 2.72 20.93
C ILE A 26 8.93 1.51 20.93
N LYS A 27 10.10 1.61 20.28
CA LYS A 27 11.13 0.55 20.29
C LYS A 27 12.12 0.83 21.42
N ILE A 28 11.99 0.10 22.53
CA ILE A 28 12.78 0.35 23.74
C ILE A 28 14.28 0.15 23.51
N GLU A 29 14.62 -0.81 22.66
CA GLU A 29 15.99 -1.13 22.24
C GLU A 29 16.67 -0.01 21.45
N ASP A 30 15.89 0.76 20.68
CA ASP A 30 16.39 1.86 19.84
C ASP A 30 16.39 3.19 20.58
N ALA A 31 15.53 3.37 21.60
CA ALA A 31 15.31 4.63 22.29
C ALA A 31 16.60 5.21 22.92
N GLY A 32 17.44 4.34 23.49
CA GLY A 32 18.75 4.72 24.03
C GLY A 32 19.73 5.19 22.93
N PRO A 33 20.03 4.35 21.92
CA PRO A 33 20.86 4.72 20.79
C PRO A 33 20.43 6.03 20.08
N ILE A 34 19.13 6.23 19.85
CA ILE A 34 18.60 7.46 19.23
C ILE A 34 18.94 8.69 20.07
N ALA A 35 18.69 8.64 21.38
CA ALA A 35 18.99 9.75 22.27
C ALA A 35 20.50 10.07 22.33
N VAL A 36 21.34 9.03 22.34
CA VAL A 36 22.80 9.18 22.31
C VAL A 36 23.29 9.81 21.00
N SER A 37 22.65 9.52 19.86
CA SER A 37 22.97 10.13 18.57
C SER A 37 22.88 11.66 18.64
N VAL A 38 21.76 12.17 19.15
CA VAL A 38 21.51 13.62 19.30
C VAL A 38 22.48 14.25 20.30
N GLU A 39 22.71 13.61 21.45
CA GLU A 39 23.66 14.10 22.47
C GLU A 39 25.10 14.15 21.93
N THR A 40 25.50 13.18 21.11
CA THR A 40 26.84 13.12 20.51
C THR A 40 27.02 14.24 19.49
N ALA A 41 26.03 14.46 18.62
CA ALA A 41 26.05 15.55 17.66
C ALA A 41 26.11 16.93 18.35
N HIS A 42 25.34 17.09 19.42
CA HIS A 42 25.38 18.28 20.26
C HIS A 42 26.75 18.49 20.92
N ALA A 43 27.34 17.47 21.54
CA ALA A 43 28.67 17.54 22.15
C ALA A 43 29.79 17.85 21.14
N ALA A 44 29.60 17.50 19.87
CA ALA A 44 30.48 17.87 18.77
C ALA A 44 30.26 19.30 18.24
N GLY A 45 29.30 20.05 18.80
CA GLY A 45 28.99 21.43 18.41
C GLY A 45 28.20 21.56 17.11
N LEU A 46 27.59 20.47 16.61
CA LEU A 46 26.89 20.47 15.31
C LEU A 46 25.58 21.28 15.31
N TYR A 47 25.10 21.67 16.49
CA TYR A 47 23.87 22.45 16.65
C TYR A 47 24.13 23.93 16.99
N ASN A 48 25.40 24.34 17.08
CA ASN A 48 25.76 25.70 17.43
C ASN A 48 25.37 26.68 16.31
N ASP A 49 24.94 27.88 16.70
CA ASP A 49 24.59 29.00 15.80
C ASP A 49 23.48 28.70 14.77
N LEU A 50 22.72 27.60 14.94
CA LEU A 50 21.61 27.26 14.06
C LEU A 50 20.37 28.12 14.37
N SER A 51 19.63 28.47 13.31
CA SER A 51 18.30 29.05 13.43
C SER A 51 17.31 28.01 13.97
N GLY A 52 16.12 28.45 14.41
CA GLY A 52 15.09 27.53 14.91
C GLY A 52 14.72 26.41 13.92
N ASP A 53 14.51 26.77 12.66
CA ASP A 53 14.19 25.83 11.58
C ASP A 53 15.36 24.87 11.29
N ASP A 54 16.58 25.40 11.21
CA ASP A 54 17.78 24.61 10.93
C ASP A 54 18.07 23.62 12.07
N LEU A 55 17.88 24.05 13.33
CA LEU A 55 18.02 23.20 14.50
C LEU A 55 16.97 22.07 14.50
N ALA A 56 15.69 22.38 14.24
CA ALA A 56 14.65 21.37 14.14
C ALA A 56 14.93 20.34 13.04
N ALA A 57 15.43 20.80 11.88
CA ALA A 57 15.81 19.92 10.78
C ALA A 57 17.01 19.03 11.13
N ALA A 58 18.05 19.60 11.75
CA ALA A 58 19.24 18.85 12.20
C ALA A 58 18.89 17.78 13.23
N LEU A 59 18.13 18.15 14.28
CA LEU A 59 17.64 17.22 15.29
C LEU A 59 16.80 16.10 14.67
N THR A 60 15.89 16.43 13.75
CA THR A 60 15.06 15.45 13.04
C THR A 60 15.91 14.44 12.28
N LYS A 61 16.92 14.91 11.54
CA LYS A 61 17.84 14.05 10.80
C LYS A 61 18.54 13.06 11.72
N ASP A 62 19.07 13.54 12.84
CA ASP A 62 19.83 12.70 13.78
C ASP A 62 18.94 11.72 14.55
N LEU A 63 17.69 12.10 14.84
CA LEU A 63 16.67 11.21 15.41
C LEU A 63 16.33 10.06 14.44
N GLN A 64 16.24 10.33 13.14
CA GLN A 64 15.81 9.37 12.13
C GLN A 64 16.94 8.48 11.60
N ALA A 65 18.20 8.86 11.83
CA ALA A 65 19.38 8.17 11.27
C ALA A 65 19.46 6.67 11.61
N ILE A 66 18.95 6.27 12.78
CA ILE A 66 19.03 4.88 13.26
C ILE A 66 17.80 4.04 12.85
N ASN A 67 16.62 4.65 12.85
CA ASN A 67 15.34 3.94 12.78
C ASN A 67 14.56 4.16 11.48
N GLY A 68 14.83 5.23 10.74
CA GLY A 68 14.05 5.63 9.55
C GLY A 68 12.59 6.02 9.80
N ASP A 69 12.20 6.23 11.07
CA ASP A 69 10.85 6.54 11.53
C ASP A 69 10.48 7.97 11.17
N LYS A 70 9.62 8.13 10.15
CA LYS A 70 9.23 9.43 9.62
C LYS A 70 8.27 10.22 10.54
N HIS A 71 7.70 9.57 11.56
CA HIS A 71 6.92 10.24 12.59
C HIS A 71 7.79 10.80 13.72
N LEU A 72 8.97 10.23 13.96
CA LEU A 72 9.94 10.77 14.92
C LEU A 72 10.64 12.02 14.35
N ARG A 73 10.29 13.21 14.83
CA ARG A 73 10.83 14.49 14.31
C ARG A 73 10.69 15.63 15.30
N VAL A 74 11.43 16.71 15.07
CA VAL A 74 11.30 17.99 15.78
C VAL A 74 10.68 19.03 14.86
N LYS A 75 9.80 19.87 15.41
CA LYS A 75 9.23 21.02 14.73
C LYS A 75 9.55 22.29 15.51
N PHE A 76 9.82 23.36 14.78
CA PHE A 76 9.93 24.71 15.28
C PHE A 76 8.75 25.54 14.74
N ASP A 77 8.18 26.38 15.59
CA ASP A 77 7.16 27.34 15.22
C ASP A 77 7.41 28.67 15.96
N ALA A 78 7.82 29.70 15.23
CA ALA A 78 8.14 30.99 15.80
C ALA A 78 6.90 31.76 16.29
N ASP A 79 5.73 31.48 15.71
CA ASP A 79 4.49 32.20 15.98
C ASP A 79 3.65 31.48 17.05
N HIS A 80 3.95 30.21 17.32
CA HIS A 80 3.25 29.40 18.31
C HIS A 80 4.12 29.03 19.51
N VAL A 81 3.54 29.13 20.70
CA VAL A 81 4.17 28.65 21.93
C VAL A 81 3.68 27.24 22.21
N ALA A 82 4.59 26.29 22.22
CA ALA A 82 4.39 24.93 22.67
C ALA A 82 3.80 24.91 24.08
N GLU A 83 2.67 24.21 24.19
CA GLU A 83 2.02 23.93 25.46
C GLU A 83 2.66 22.69 26.10
N GLU A 84 2.76 22.70 27.44
CA GLU A 84 3.14 21.51 28.21
C GLU A 84 2.08 20.43 28.04
N GLU A 85 2.50 19.16 28.10
CA GLU A 85 1.53 18.07 28.04
C GLU A 85 0.67 18.10 29.32
N PRO A 86 -0.65 17.86 29.22
CA PRO A 86 -1.48 17.77 30.41
C PRO A 86 -0.96 16.66 31.33
N PRO A 87 -1.00 16.83 32.65
CA PRO A 87 -0.60 15.79 33.58
C PRO A 87 -1.46 14.54 33.33
N THR A 88 -0.80 13.41 33.08
CA THR A 88 -1.49 12.15 32.85
C THR A 88 -2.03 11.62 34.17
N GLU A 89 -3.35 11.66 34.36
CA GLU A 89 -3.97 10.94 35.47
C GLU A 89 -3.91 9.42 35.23
N PRO A 90 -3.79 8.59 36.29
CA PRO A 90 -3.89 7.15 36.15
C PRO A 90 -5.25 6.75 35.60
N LYS A 91 -5.28 6.15 34.40
CA LYS A 91 -6.51 5.69 33.75
C LYS A 91 -6.70 4.19 33.93
N LYS A 92 -7.97 3.77 34.00
CA LYS A 92 -8.37 2.36 33.90
C LYS A 92 -8.77 2.05 32.47
N TYR A 93 -8.51 0.81 32.05
CA TYR A 93 -8.83 0.35 30.71
C TYR A 93 -9.62 -0.96 30.74
N ASN A 94 -10.58 -1.11 29.83
CA ASN A 94 -11.23 -2.39 29.58
C ASN A 94 -10.39 -3.31 28.67
N ASP A 95 -10.90 -4.50 28.35
CA ASP A 95 -10.22 -5.51 27.52
C ASP A 95 -9.97 -5.06 26.06
N ASP A 96 -10.69 -4.04 25.59
CA ASP A 96 -10.51 -3.40 24.28
C ASP A 96 -9.54 -2.19 24.37
N GLY A 97 -9.04 -1.86 25.55
CA GLY A 97 -8.13 -0.76 25.81
C GLY A 97 -8.79 0.62 25.89
N GLN A 98 -10.13 0.67 25.94
CA GLN A 98 -10.88 1.91 26.09
C GLN A 98 -10.82 2.39 27.53
N ILE A 99 -10.82 3.72 27.75
CA ILE A 99 -10.80 4.31 29.08
C ILE A 99 -12.15 4.05 29.75
N VAL A 100 -12.12 3.64 31.02
CA VAL A 100 -13.33 3.40 31.81
C VAL A 100 -13.30 4.14 33.15
N ASP A 101 -14.49 4.51 33.63
CA ASP A 101 -14.69 5.00 34.98
C ASP A 101 -14.57 3.86 36.03
N ASP A 102 -14.78 4.18 37.31
CA ASP A 102 -14.73 3.22 38.40
C ASP A 102 -15.81 2.14 38.33
N ASP A 103 -16.92 2.42 37.64
CA ASP A 103 -18.03 1.51 37.41
C ASP A 103 -17.85 0.66 36.15
N GLY A 104 -16.78 0.89 35.37
CA GLY A 104 -16.47 0.17 34.14
C GLY A 104 -17.15 0.72 32.89
N ASN A 105 -17.80 1.89 32.96
CA ASN A 105 -18.40 2.53 31.79
C ASN A 105 -17.32 3.20 30.95
N VAL A 106 -17.42 3.06 29.62
CA VAL A 106 -16.49 3.71 28.69
C VAL A 106 -16.67 5.23 28.76
N ILE A 107 -15.56 5.94 28.96
CA ILE A 107 -15.51 7.40 28.99
C ILE A 107 -14.57 7.92 27.89
N GLN A 108 -14.82 9.16 27.45
CA GLN A 108 -13.96 9.82 26.48
C GLN A 108 -12.61 10.15 27.10
N ASP A 109 -11.55 10.06 26.30
CA ASP A 109 -10.24 10.53 26.72
C ASP A 109 -10.27 12.06 26.86
N THR A 110 -10.16 12.55 28.09
CA THR A 110 -10.08 13.99 28.39
C THR A 110 -8.66 14.54 28.33
N ASP A 111 -7.63 13.69 28.14
CA ASP A 111 -6.26 14.12 27.83
C ASP A 111 -6.17 14.51 26.34
N ALA A 112 -7.16 15.29 25.89
CA ALA A 112 -7.22 15.78 24.53
C ALA A 112 -5.90 16.48 24.19
N PRO A 113 -5.43 16.37 22.93
CA PRO A 113 -4.27 17.14 22.49
C PRO A 113 -4.48 18.62 22.85
N PRO A 114 -3.40 19.37 23.14
CA PRO A 114 -3.48 20.77 23.51
C PRO A 114 -4.49 21.54 22.61
N PRO A 115 -5.35 22.41 23.16
CA PRO A 115 -6.42 23.08 22.42
C PRO A 115 -5.96 23.73 21.11
N ALA A 116 -4.73 24.24 21.08
CA ALA A 116 -4.11 24.79 19.87
C ALA A 116 -3.94 23.76 18.75
N PHE A 117 -3.50 22.53 19.05
CA PHE A 117 -3.35 21.47 18.05
C PHE A 117 -4.70 21.04 17.49
N LEU A 118 -5.70 20.89 18.35
CA LEU A 118 -7.06 20.56 17.91
C LEU A 118 -7.67 21.67 17.04
N THR A 119 -7.42 22.93 17.40
CA THR A 119 -7.85 24.10 16.61
C THR A 119 -7.19 24.10 15.24
N MET A 120 -5.86 23.99 15.18
CA MET A 120 -5.11 23.93 13.94
C MET A 120 -5.60 22.79 13.04
N PHE A 121 -5.76 21.59 13.60
CA PHE A 121 -6.21 20.42 12.83
C PHE A 121 -7.65 20.59 12.33
N THR A 122 -8.52 21.23 13.12
CA THR A 122 -9.88 21.59 12.72
C THR A 122 -9.91 22.61 11.58
N GLU A 123 -9.06 23.64 11.63
CA GLU A 123 -8.94 24.65 10.58
C GLU A 123 -8.40 24.05 9.29
N MET A 124 -7.31 23.27 9.36
CA MET A 124 -6.80 22.49 8.23
C MET A 124 -7.86 21.57 7.64
N SER A 125 -8.68 20.95 8.47
CA SER A 125 -9.79 20.10 8.02
C SER A 125 -10.82 20.93 7.23
N LYS A 126 -11.20 22.11 7.71
CA LYS A 126 -12.16 22.98 7.00
C LYS A 126 -11.62 23.46 5.66
N ASP A 127 -10.36 23.88 5.61
CA ASP A 127 -9.71 24.36 4.38
C ASP A 127 -9.49 23.25 3.34
N SER A 128 -9.49 21.99 3.79
CA SER A 128 -9.37 20.81 2.94
C SER A 128 -10.72 20.17 2.56
N GLY A 129 -11.84 20.89 2.76
CA GLY A 129 -13.18 20.37 2.45
C GLY A 129 -13.65 19.28 3.41
N ASN A 130 -13.22 19.37 4.67
CA ASN A 130 -13.35 18.32 5.69
C ASN A 130 -12.72 16.99 5.24
N GLY A 131 -11.60 17.08 4.52
CA GLY A 131 -10.82 15.96 4.03
C GLY A 131 -11.26 15.39 2.67
N ILE A 132 -12.47 15.69 2.17
CA ILE A 132 -12.90 15.29 0.82
C ILE A 132 -12.63 16.41 -0.18
N SER A 133 -11.69 16.15 -1.10
CA SER A 133 -11.28 17.12 -2.12
C SER A 133 -12.04 16.98 -3.44
N GLY A 134 -12.77 15.90 -3.66
CA GLY A 134 -13.55 15.69 -4.88
C GLY A 134 -14.41 14.43 -4.86
N VAL A 135 -15.58 14.50 -5.50
CA VAL A 135 -16.51 13.38 -5.71
C VAL A 135 -17.05 13.45 -7.13
N GLU A 136 -16.90 12.37 -7.90
CA GLU A 136 -17.30 12.31 -9.31
C GLU A 136 -17.77 10.90 -9.71
N VAL A 137 -18.68 10.81 -10.69
CA VAL A 137 -18.93 9.57 -11.44
C VAL A 137 -18.28 9.68 -12.82
N LEU A 138 -17.16 9.00 -12.98
CA LEU A 138 -16.38 8.95 -14.21
C LEU A 138 -17.11 8.18 -15.33
N PRO A 139 -16.74 8.39 -16.61
CA PRO A 139 -17.19 7.55 -17.72
C PRO A 139 -17.07 6.05 -17.40
N GLY A 140 -18.05 5.25 -17.84
CA GLY A 140 -18.13 3.84 -17.45
C GLY A 140 -18.85 3.58 -16.12
N ASN A 141 -19.51 4.59 -15.53
CA ASN A 141 -20.19 4.48 -14.23
C ASN A 141 -19.21 4.11 -13.12
N ILE A 142 -18.04 4.75 -13.10
CA ILE A 142 -16.98 4.46 -12.13
C ILE A 142 -16.97 5.58 -11.10
N GLY A 143 -17.17 5.23 -9.83
CA GLY A 143 -17.12 6.19 -8.75
C GLY A 143 -15.70 6.66 -8.51
N TYR A 144 -15.53 7.93 -8.20
CA TYR A 144 -14.26 8.52 -7.82
C TYR A 144 -14.47 9.43 -6.62
N VAL A 145 -13.68 9.23 -5.58
CA VAL A 145 -13.57 10.11 -4.43
C VAL A 145 -12.11 10.36 -4.13
N SER A 146 -11.72 11.61 -3.91
CA SER A 146 -10.36 11.97 -3.49
C SER A 146 -10.37 12.54 -2.08
N LEU A 147 -9.40 12.11 -1.29
CA LEU A 147 -9.18 12.60 0.06
C LEU A 147 -7.84 13.32 0.14
N SER A 148 -7.84 14.48 0.78
CA SER A 148 -6.65 15.27 1.12
C SER A 148 -6.22 15.06 2.58
N LEU A 149 -7.15 14.66 3.43
CA LEU A 149 -6.94 14.45 4.86
C LEU A 149 -7.98 13.47 5.42
N PHE A 150 -7.61 12.68 6.43
CA PHE A 150 -8.56 12.05 7.34
C PHE A 150 -8.91 13.05 8.45
N ALA A 151 -9.91 13.90 8.20
CA ALA A 151 -10.38 14.88 9.16
C ALA A 151 -10.98 14.21 10.42
N PRO A 152 -11.13 14.94 11.54
CA PRO A 152 -11.82 14.44 12.73
C PRO A 152 -13.20 13.87 12.40
N GLU A 153 -13.55 12.79 13.09
CA GLU A 153 -14.77 12.01 12.83
C GLU A 153 -16.06 12.85 12.76
N ASP A 154 -16.22 13.82 13.67
CA ASP A 154 -17.39 14.72 13.72
C ASP A 154 -17.50 15.62 12.47
N LEU A 155 -16.36 15.92 11.83
CA LEU A 155 -16.31 16.71 10.60
C LEU A 155 -16.44 15.84 9.35
N SER A 156 -15.83 14.65 9.33
CA SER A 156 -15.76 13.81 8.13
C SER A 156 -17.01 12.97 7.89
N LYS A 157 -17.69 12.51 8.95
CA LYS A 157 -18.85 11.60 8.87
C LYS A 157 -19.95 12.05 7.91
N PRO A 158 -20.46 13.30 7.98
CA PRO A 158 -21.51 13.75 7.07
C PRO A 158 -21.06 13.73 5.59
N PHE A 159 -19.77 13.99 5.34
CA PHE A 159 -19.22 14.03 3.99
C PHE A 159 -19.03 12.63 3.40
N PHE A 160 -18.66 11.65 4.20
CA PHE A 160 -18.67 10.25 3.77
C PHE A 160 -20.09 9.78 3.42
N GLN A 161 -21.10 10.16 4.22
CA GLN A 161 -22.50 9.89 3.88
C GLN A 161 -22.88 10.49 2.52
N TYR A 162 -22.53 11.76 2.26
CA TYR A 162 -22.83 12.41 0.97
C TYR A 162 -22.12 11.73 -0.19
N ALA A 163 -20.82 11.43 -0.05
CA ALA A 163 -20.06 10.74 -1.08
C ALA A 163 -20.68 9.37 -1.40
N MET A 164 -20.98 8.56 -0.39
CA MET A 164 -21.56 7.23 -0.63
C MET A 164 -22.99 7.30 -1.17
N SER A 165 -23.76 8.32 -0.82
CA SER A 165 -25.10 8.54 -1.41
C SER A 165 -25.05 8.75 -2.92
N ILE A 166 -24.00 9.41 -3.42
CA ILE A 166 -23.75 9.64 -4.85
C ILE A 166 -23.19 8.37 -5.51
N LEU A 167 -22.28 7.67 -4.84
CA LEU A 167 -21.43 6.66 -5.47
C LEU A 167 -21.96 5.23 -5.35
N GLN A 168 -22.89 4.94 -4.45
CA GLN A 168 -23.35 3.56 -4.12
C GLN A 168 -23.75 2.69 -5.33
N TYR A 169 -24.24 3.26 -6.42
CA TYR A 169 -24.68 2.50 -7.62
C TYR A 169 -23.67 2.50 -8.78
N THR A 170 -22.44 2.98 -8.54
CA THR A 170 -21.35 2.87 -9.51
C THR A 170 -20.92 1.40 -9.67
N ASN A 171 -20.24 1.05 -10.76
CA ASN A 171 -19.82 -0.32 -11.03
C ASN A 171 -18.54 -0.74 -10.32
N ALA A 172 -17.68 0.24 -10.01
CA ALA A 172 -16.46 0.17 -9.22
C ALA A 172 -16.20 1.55 -8.59
N LEU A 173 -15.38 1.60 -7.54
CA LEU A 173 -15.00 2.83 -6.85
C LEU A 173 -13.48 3.01 -6.84
N ILE A 174 -13.05 4.24 -7.13
CA ILE A 174 -11.68 4.68 -6.99
C ILE A 174 -11.60 5.66 -5.82
N ILE A 175 -10.72 5.38 -4.87
CA ILE A 175 -10.44 6.21 -3.70
C ILE A 175 -9.02 6.76 -3.83
N ASP A 176 -8.88 8.03 -4.15
CA ASP A 176 -7.57 8.66 -4.33
C ASP A 176 -7.04 9.25 -3.03
N ILE A 177 -5.96 8.65 -2.52
CA ILE A 177 -5.25 9.11 -1.32
C ILE A 177 -3.76 9.38 -1.60
N ARG A 178 -3.36 9.56 -2.87
CA ARG A 178 -1.96 9.75 -3.28
C ARG A 178 -1.30 10.94 -2.59
N GLY A 179 -2.06 12.01 -2.38
CA GLY A 179 -1.63 13.23 -1.68
C GLY A 179 -2.13 13.35 -0.23
N CYS A 180 -2.73 12.30 0.33
CA CYS A 180 -3.30 12.34 1.67
C CYS A 180 -2.22 12.03 2.72
N ILE A 181 -1.93 13.00 3.57
CA ILE A 181 -0.89 12.90 4.61
C ILE A 181 -1.35 12.19 5.90
N GLY A 182 -2.57 11.64 5.89
CA GLY A 182 -3.19 10.98 7.04
C GLY A 182 -4.13 11.91 7.78
N GLY A 183 -4.11 11.87 9.11
CA GLY A 183 -5.01 12.64 9.96
C GLY A 183 -5.47 11.84 11.17
N ASP A 184 -6.75 11.93 11.51
CA ASP A 184 -7.39 11.27 12.66
C ASP A 184 -7.55 9.76 12.42
N SER A 185 -8.78 9.25 12.24
CA SER A 185 -9.01 7.82 12.06
C SER A 185 -9.56 7.47 10.66
N SER A 186 -9.05 6.39 10.08
CA SER A 186 -9.58 5.79 8.85
C SER A 186 -10.76 4.84 9.08
N THR A 187 -11.09 4.54 10.35
CA THR A 187 -12.06 3.49 10.73
C THR A 187 -13.46 3.78 10.25
N GLU A 188 -13.90 5.04 10.31
CA GLU A 188 -15.22 5.44 9.81
C GLU A 188 -15.36 5.11 8.33
N LEU A 189 -14.36 5.47 7.50
CA LEU A 189 -14.41 5.18 6.06
C LEU A 189 -14.34 3.69 5.77
N ILE A 190 -13.47 2.93 6.45
CA ILE A 190 -13.41 1.45 6.31
C ILE A 190 -14.78 0.83 6.64
N SER A 191 -15.49 1.39 7.62
CA SER A 191 -16.78 0.86 8.03
C SER A 191 -17.74 0.80 6.85
N TYR A 192 -17.79 1.77 5.93
CA TYR A 192 -18.66 1.76 4.73
C TYR A 192 -18.45 0.59 3.75
N PHE A 193 -17.41 -0.23 3.94
CA PHE A 193 -17.09 -1.40 3.14
C PHE A 193 -17.27 -2.73 3.89
N THR A 194 -17.71 -2.67 5.16
CA THR A 194 -17.97 -3.84 5.99
C THR A 194 -19.43 -3.90 6.43
N SER A 195 -19.92 -5.12 6.63
CA SER A 195 -21.30 -5.39 7.03
C SER A 195 -21.46 -5.59 8.52
N GLU A 196 -20.41 -6.07 9.17
CA GLU A 196 -20.38 -6.49 10.56
C GLU A 196 -19.27 -5.73 11.29
N ARG A 197 -19.31 -5.80 12.62
CA ARG A 197 -18.23 -5.30 13.48
C ARG A 197 -17.02 -6.23 13.34
N VAL A 198 -15.96 -5.75 12.72
CA VAL A 198 -14.72 -6.50 12.48
C VAL A 198 -13.59 -5.91 13.31
N HIS A 199 -12.93 -6.72 14.14
CA HIS A 199 -11.66 -6.34 14.78
C HIS A 199 -10.56 -6.36 13.72
N PHE A 200 -10.11 -5.19 13.29
CA PHE A 200 -9.19 -5.11 12.15
C PHE A 200 -7.86 -4.47 12.50
N LYS A 201 -7.76 -3.73 13.61
CA LYS A 201 -6.58 -2.96 13.98
C LYS A 201 -6.27 -3.10 15.46
N ASN A 202 -4.99 -3.28 15.78
CA ASN A 202 -4.44 -3.14 17.12
C ASN A 202 -3.50 -1.95 17.16
N ILE A 203 -3.53 -1.22 18.28
CA ILE A 203 -2.54 -0.20 18.61
C ILE A 203 -1.98 -0.51 19.99
N PHE A 204 -0.68 -0.80 20.07
CA PHE A 204 0.00 -0.90 21.36
C PHE A 204 0.65 0.44 21.69
N TRP A 205 0.35 1.00 22.86
CA TRP A 205 0.95 2.24 23.39
C TRP A 205 1.96 1.88 24.48
N ARG A 206 3.22 2.23 24.26
CA ARG A 206 4.31 1.89 25.19
C ARG A 206 4.21 2.62 26.53
N PRO A 207 3.97 3.95 26.60
CA PRO A 207 3.97 4.66 27.88
C PRO A 207 2.96 4.11 28.89
N GLU A 208 1.77 3.72 28.43
CA GLU A 208 0.72 3.14 29.27
C GLU A 208 0.76 1.62 29.35
N ASN A 209 1.66 0.96 28.61
CA ASN A 209 1.65 -0.49 28.39
C ASN A 209 0.25 -1.00 28.01
N ARG A 210 -0.39 -0.34 27.05
CA ARG A 210 -1.82 -0.51 26.73
C ARG A 210 -2.03 -0.99 25.31
N LEU A 211 -2.82 -2.05 25.17
CA LEU A 211 -3.33 -2.50 23.88
C LEU A 211 -4.73 -1.94 23.63
N VAL A 212 -4.90 -1.21 22.53
CA VAL A 212 -6.20 -0.78 22.02
C VAL A 212 -6.60 -1.68 20.85
N LYS A 213 -7.82 -2.22 20.90
CA LYS A 213 -8.43 -2.97 19.81
C LYS A 213 -9.47 -2.09 19.13
N GLU A 214 -9.35 -1.93 17.82
CA GLU A 214 -10.25 -1.10 17.04
C GLU A 214 -11.07 -1.92 16.05
N TYR A 215 -12.35 -1.54 15.95
CA TYR A 215 -13.36 -2.30 15.25
C TYR A 215 -14.09 -1.41 14.25
N THR A 216 -14.55 -1.99 13.13
CA THR A 216 -15.47 -1.28 12.24
C THR A 216 -16.82 -1.06 12.91
N SER A 217 -17.51 0.02 12.51
CA SER A 217 -18.86 0.31 13.01
C SER A 217 -19.93 -0.48 12.24
N PRO A 218 -20.82 -1.20 12.93
CA PRO A 218 -21.96 -1.86 12.29
C PRO A 218 -23.00 -0.84 11.79
N ILE A 219 -22.93 0.42 12.23
CA ILE A 219 -23.84 1.50 11.84
C ILE A 219 -23.02 2.66 11.27
N VAL A 220 -23.26 3.01 10.01
CA VAL A 220 -22.69 4.18 9.34
C VAL A 220 -23.83 5.09 8.86
N PRO A 221 -23.63 6.41 8.78
CA PRO A 221 -24.64 7.29 8.24
C PRO A 221 -24.82 7.12 6.71
N GLY A 222 -26.05 6.99 6.25
CA GLY A 222 -26.34 6.80 4.82
C GLY A 222 -26.00 5.39 4.29
N PRO A 223 -25.89 5.23 2.95
CA PRO A 223 -25.68 3.93 2.34
C PRO A 223 -24.22 3.49 2.45
N ARG A 224 -24.02 2.19 2.63
CA ARG A 224 -22.71 1.53 2.48
C ARG A 224 -22.34 1.44 1.00
N TYR A 225 -21.04 1.48 0.69
CA TYR A 225 -20.59 1.19 -0.68
C TYR A 225 -20.63 -0.31 -0.96
N ASN A 226 -20.19 -1.15 -0.03
CA ASN A 226 -20.32 -2.60 -0.05
C ASN A 226 -20.79 -3.05 1.34
N GLY A 227 -21.64 -4.07 1.46
CA GLY A 227 -22.21 -4.49 2.75
C GLY A 227 -23.13 -5.72 2.70
N ALA A 228 -23.81 -6.03 3.82
CA ALA A 228 -24.69 -7.19 3.93
C ALA A 228 -25.87 -7.02 2.97
N GLY A 229 -26.06 -8.01 2.10
CA GLY A 229 -27.08 -7.98 1.05
C GLY A 229 -26.62 -7.35 -0.27
N ASP A 230 -25.36 -6.89 -0.36
CA ASP A 230 -24.78 -6.50 -1.65
C ASP A 230 -24.17 -7.70 -2.36
N GLU A 231 -24.97 -8.31 -3.23
CA GLU A 231 -24.61 -9.47 -4.04
C GLU A 231 -23.49 -9.17 -5.06
N ASN A 232 -23.21 -7.88 -5.32
CA ASN A 232 -22.34 -7.47 -6.42
C ASN A 232 -20.89 -7.17 -6.02
N GLN A 233 -20.55 -7.21 -4.72
CA GLN A 233 -19.22 -6.95 -4.13
C GLN A 233 -18.31 -6.14 -5.06
N ARG A 234 -18.63 -4.85 -5.19
CA ARG A 234 -18.07 -4.03 -6.26
C ARG A 234 -16.58 -3.77 -6.03
N PRO A 235 -15.73 -3.83 -7.07
CA PRO A 235 -14.31 -3.56 -6.92
C PRO A 235 -14.05 -2.15 -6.39
N VAL A 236 -13.12 -2.06 -5.43
CA VAL A 236 -12.61 -0.82 -4.87
C VAL A 236 -11.11 -0.74 -5.16
N TYR A 237 -10.67 0.37 -5.76
CA TYR A 237 -9.29 0.66 -6.06
C TYR A 237 -8.82 1.85 -5.25
N ILE A 238 -7.71 1.72 -4.52
CA ILE A 238 -7.14 2.78 -3.69
C ILE A 238 -5.88 3.29 -4.38
N LEU A 239 -5.84 4.58 -4.74
CA LEU A 239 -4.67 5.16 -5.38
C LEU A 239 -3.66 5.56 -4.30
N THR A 240 -2.45 5.02 -4.37
CA THR A 240 -1.36 5.30 -3.43
C THR A 240 -0.17 5.93 -4.13
N GLY A 241 0.54 6.77 -3.39
CA GLY A 241 1.76 7.43 -3.86
C GLY A 241 2.76 7.58 -2.71
N LYS A 242 3.97 8.05 -3.01
CA LYS A 242 4.98 8.37 -1.98
C LYS A 242 4.52 9.41 -0.95
N GLY A 243 3.50 10.20 -1.27
CA GLY A 243 2.90 11.18 -0.36
C GLY A 243 1.81 10.61 0.57
N THR A 244 1.33 9.39 0.32
CA THR A 244 0.35 8.73 1.18
C THR A 244 1.01 8.37 2.52
N PHE A 245 0.51 8.93 3.61
CA PHE A 245 1.15 8.84 4.92
C PHE A 245 0.16 8.60 6.08
N SER A 246 0.62 7.96 7.16
CA SER A 246 -0.09 7.86 8.44
C SER A 246 -1.48 7.20 8.31
N SER A 247 -2.56 7.81 8.80
CA SER A 247 -3.92 7.24 8.72
C SER A 247 -4.40 6.92 7.30
N ALA A 248 -3.82 7.55 6.26
CA ALA A 248 -4.10 7.18 4.87
C ALA A 248 -3.46 5.84 4.50
N GLU A 249 -2.26 5.55 5.03
CA GLU A 249 -1.64 4.23 4.89
C GLU A 249 -2.39 3.19 5.70
N ALA A 250 -2.87 3.54 6.90
CA ALA A 250 -3.74 2.65 7.68
C ALA A 250 -4.99 2.26 6.88
N PHE A 251 -5.62 3.21 6.19
CA PHE A 251 -6.74 2.93 5.31
C PHE A 251 -6.37 1.93 4.21
N ALA A 252 -5.30 2.18 3.46
CA ALA A 252 -4.84 1.29 2.39
C ALA A 252 -4.48 -0.11 2.91
N PHE A 253 -3.71 -0.17 3.99
CA PHE A 253 -3.26 -1.42 4.61
C PHE A 253 -4.42 -2.29 5.06
N PHE A 254 -5.38 -1.73 5.81
CA PHE A 254 -6.48 -2.51 6.36
C PHE A 254 -7.55 -2.85 5.33
N MET A 255 -7.79 -2.00 4.33
CA MET A 255 -8.64 -2.35 3.19
C MET A 255 -8.04 -3.52 2.39
N HIS A 256 -6.72 -3.60 2.26
CA HIS A 256 -6.03 -4.73 1.65
C HIS A 256 -6.09 -5.99 2.55
N GLU A 257 -5.75 -5.91 3.84
CA GLU A 257 -5.77 -7.06 4.78
C GLU A 257 -7.16 -7.70 4.92
N LEU A 258 -8.22 -6.89 4.79
CA LEU A 258 -9.61 -7.32 4.81
C LEU A 258 -10.12 -7.81 3.43
N ASN A 259 -9.29 -7.79 2.39
CA ASN A 259 -9.67 -8.09 1.00
C ASN A 259 -10.83 -7.22 0.47
N LEU A 260 -10.91 -5.97 0.90
CA LEU A 260 -11.98 -5.03 0.51
C LEU A 260 -11.59 -4.15 -0.67
N ALA A 261 -10.30 -3.97 -0.92
CA ALA A 261 -9.80 -3.16 -2.03
C ALA A 261 -8.46 -3.65 -2.58
N LYS A 262 -8.08 -3.12 -3.73
CA LYS A 262 -6.76 -3.25 -4.34
C LYS A 262 -6.05 -1.90 -4.43
N THR A 263 -4.77 -1.85 -4.09
CA THR A 263 -3.96 -0.62 -4.19
C THR A 263 -3.37 -0.46 -5.60
N VAL A 264 -3.37 0.77 -6.12
CA VAL A 264 -2.88 1.10 -7.47
C VAL A 264 -1.94 2.31 -7.37
N GLY A 265 -0.72 2.20 -7.90
CA GLY A 265 0.26 3.29 -7.85
C GLY A 265 1.58 2.89 -7.20
N GLU A 266 2.10 3.74 -6.32
CA GLU A 266 3.41 3.52 -5.68
C GLU A 266 3.26 2.98 -4.25
N THR A 267 4.36 2.45 -3.72
CA THR A 267 4.47 2.13 -2.29
C THR A 267 4.39 3.41 -1.46
N THR A 268 3.65 3.37 -0.36
CA THR A 268 3.42 4.54 0.51
C THR A 268 4.66 4.90 1.34
N ALA A 269 4.59 6.00 2.10
CA ALA A 269 5.76 6.57 2.77
C ALA A 269 6.31 5.76 3.96
N GLY A 270 5.51 4.95 4.64
CA GLY A 270 5.94 4.11 5.75
C GLY A 270 5.83 4.76 7.14
N GLY A 271 4.82 5.57 7.42
CA GLY A 271 4.54 6.09 8.77
C GLY A 271 3.41 5.32 9.45
N GLY A 272 3.72 4.20 10.10
CA GLY A 272 2.73 3.34 10.76
C GLY A 272 2.68 3.44 12.28
N ASN A 273 3.72 3.98 12.91
CA ASN A 273 3.75 4.17 14.36
C ASN A 273 3.04 5.47 14.75
N PRO A 274 1.96 5.42 15.54
CA PRO A 274 1.35 6.64 16.05
C PRO A 274 2.29 7.38 17.00
N CYS A 275 2.27 8.71 16.90
CA CYS A 275 3.11 9.61 17.65
C CYS A 275 2.29 10.48 18.61
N ARG A 276 2.99 11.03 19.60
CA ARG A 276 2.52 12.15 20.44
C ARG A 276 3.49 13.31 20.34
N PHE A 277 2.97 14.49 20.64
CA PHE A 277 3.73 15.74 20.62
C PHE A 277 4.17 16.07 22.04
N PHE A 278 5.44 16.43 22.19
CA PHE A 278 6.07 16.76 23.46
C PHE A 278 6.77 18.10 23.35
N LYS A 279 6.57 19.00 24.30
CA LYS A 279 7.38 20.22 24.39
C LYS A 279 8.81 19.84 24.78
N ILE A 280 9.80 20.50 24.18
CA ILE A 280 11.22 20.16 24.40
C ILE A 280 12.08 21.37 24.75
N GLY A 281 12.25 21.63 26.05
CA GLY A 281 13.28 22.54 26.58
C GLY A 281 13.19 24.02 26.19
N HIS A 282 12.28 24.39 25.28
CA HIS A 282 12.08 25.73 24.74
C HIS A 282 10.62 25.92 24.29
N ASP A 283 10.14 27.16 24.36
CA ASP A 283 8.73 27.52 24.11
C ASP A 283 8.29 27.33 22.66
N HIS A 284 9.21 27.27 21.71
CA HIS A 284 8.87 27.21 20.27
C HIS A 284 9.20 25.87 19.62
N PHE A 285 9.58 24.85 20.41
CA PHE A 285 9.96 23.53 19.90
C PHE A 285 9.07 22.41 20.44
N VAL A 286 8.67 21.54 19.52
CA VAL A 286 7.87 20.35 19.81
C VAL A 286 8.51 19.13 19.14
N ALA A 287 8.69 18.05 19.91
CA ALA A 287 9.05 16.74 19.39
C ALA A 287 7.80 15.91 19.11
N SER A 288 7.68 15.39 17.90
CA SER A 288 6.78 14.29 17.58
C SER A 288 7.53 12.99 17.84
N ILE A 289 7.10 12.21 18.84
CA ILE A 289 7.75 10.95 19.23
C ILE A 289 6.77 9.82 18.99
N SER A 290 7.19 8.80 18.25
CA SER A 290 6.44 7.57 18.04
C SER A 290 6.34 6.78 19.34
N VAL A 291 5.15 6.74 19.93
CA VAL A 291 4.90 6.13 21.25
C VAL A 291 4.04 4.86 21.17
N GLY A 292 3.51 4.56 19.98
CA GLY A 292 2.72 3.37 19.75
C GLY A 292 3.08 2.64 18.48
N LYS A 293 2.55 1.43 18.34
CA LYS A 293 2.73 0.56 17.18
C LYS A 293 1.37 0.10 16.68
N THR A 294 1.07 0.39 15.42
CA THR A 294 -0.14 -0.12 14.75
C THR A 294 0.15 -1.42 14.02
N TYR A 295 -0.73 -2.41 14.15
CA TYR A 295 -0.58 -3.69 13.46
C TYR A 295 -1.91 -4.43 13.28
N SER A 296 -1.93 -5.35 12.32
CA SER A 296 -3.04 -6.27 12.06
C SER A 296 -3.15 -7.32 13.16
N PRO A 297 -4.32 -7.51 13.79
CA PRO A 297 -4.54 -8.59 14.75
C PRO A 297 -4.47 -9.98 14.07
N LYS A 298 -4.69 -10.05 12.76
CA LYS A 298 -4.68 -11.29 11.98
C LYS A 298 -3.26 -11.73 11.62
N THR A 299 -2.42 -10.80 11.16
CA THR A 299 -1.08 -11.13 10.63
C THR A 299 0.06 -10.70 11.55
N GLY A 300 -0.21 -9.87 12.56
CA GLY A 300 0.82 -9.27 13.42
C GLY A 300 1.68 -8.21 12.73
N LYS A 301 1.42 -7.92 11.45
CA LYS A 301 2.21 -6.99 10.62
C LYS A 301 1.70 -5.56 10.70
N GLY A 302 2.60 -4.60 10.47
CA GLY A 302 2.29 -3.20 10.20
C GLY A 302 3.05 -2.72 8.95
N TRP A 303 3.00 -1.42 8.66
CA TRP A 303 3.63 -0.81 7.48
C TRP A 303 4.74 0.20 7.81
N GLU A 304 5.12 0.34 9.08
CA GLU A 304 6.18 1.25 9.53
C GLU A 304 7.48 1.01 8.74
N ALA A 305 8.11 2.09 8.29
CA ALA A 305 9.33 2.17 7.48
C ALA A 305 9.26 1.51 6.08
N VAL A 306 8.39 0.53 5.86
CA VAL A 306 8.28 -0.22 4.59
C VAL A 306 7.17 0.31 3.67
N GLY A 307 6.15 0.96 4.22
CA GLY A 307 4.96 1.39 3.49
C GLY A 307 4.03 0.23 3.12
N VAL A 308 2.91 0.59 2.52
CA VAL A 308 1.92 -0.32 1.95
C VAL A 308 2.25 -0.50 0.48
N PRO A 309 2.54 -1.74 0.02
CA PRO A 309 2.83 -1.99 -1.39
C PRO A 309 1.56 -1.83 -2.25
N ALA A 310 1.76 -1.49 -3.52
CA ALA A 310 0.70 -1.48 -4.51
C ALA A 310 0.43 -2.91 -5.03
N ASP A 311 -0.84 -3.35 -5.06
CA ASP A 311 -1.26 -4.56 -5.78
C ASP A 311 -1.01 -4.41 -7.30
N TYR A 312 -1.24 -3.20 -7.82
CA TYR A 312 -0.99 -2.82 -9.20
C TYR A 312 0.05 -1.67 -9.24
N PRO A 313 1.36 -1.99 -9.28
CA PRO A 313 2.41 -0.99 -9.24
C PRO A 313 2.46 -0.19 -10.55
N CYS A 314 2.43 1.13 -10.44
CA CYS A 314 2.64 2.07 -11.55
C CYS A 314 3.09 3.44 -11.03
N ASN A 315 3.46 4.36 -11.93
CA ASN A 315 3.74 5.74 -11.53
C ASN A 315 2.51 6.37 -10.88
N ALA A 316 2.71 7.20 -9.85
CA ALA A 316 1.60 7.88 -9.18
C ALA A 316 0.79 8.74 -10.16
N SER A 317 1.39 9.33 -11.20
CA SER A 317 0.69 10.09 -12.25
C SER A 317 -0.36 9.27 -13.00
N ASP A 318 -0.09 7.98 -13.19
CA ASP A 318 -0.86 7.09 -14.07
C ASP A 318 -1.92 6.29 -13.31
N ALA A 319 -1.79 6.22 -11.97
CA ALA A 319 -2.63 5.40 -11.10
C ALA A 319 -4.14 5.66 -11.29
N LYS A 320 -4.55 6.92 -11.48
CA LYS A 320 -5.97 7.26 -11.71
C LYS A 320 -6.46 6.69 -13.03
N ASP A 321 -5.70 6.85 -14.11
CA ASP A 321 -6.09 6.36 -15.43
C ASP A 321 -6.10 4.84 -15.45
N PHE A 322 -5.12 4.20 -14.80
CA PHE A 322 -5.05 2.75 -14.71
C PHE A 322 -6.21 2.17 -13.90
N ALA A 323 -6.51 2.71 -12.71
CA ALA A 323 -7.68 2.28 -11.93
C ALA A 323 -9.00 2.56 -12.67
N HIS A 324 -9.08 3.65 -13.43
CA HIS A 324 -10.25 3.96 -14.27
C HIS A 324 -10.42 2.95 -15.40
N LEU A 325 -9.32 2.50 -16.01
CA LEU A 325 -9.33 1.43 -17.00
C LEU A 325 -9.84 0.13 -16.37
N LEU A 326 -9.30 -0.28 -15.22
CA LEU A 326 -9.74 -1.47 -14.48
C LEU A 326 -11.24 -1.40 -14.14
N GLY A 327 -11.73 -0.24 -13.67
CA GLY A 327 -13.15 -0.02 -13.44
C GLY A 327 -14.00 -0.14 -14.71
N CYS A 328 -13.55 0.46 -15.81
CA CYS A 328 -14.26 0.35 -17.10
C CYS A 328 -14.36 -1.09 -17.59
N MET A 329 -13.32 -1.91 -17.40
CA MET A 329 -13.33 -3.33 -17.75
C MET A 329 -14.44 -4.09 -17.00
N VAL A 330 -14.62 -3.81 -15.70
CA VAL A 330 -15.74 -4.37 -14.89
C VAL A 330 -17.10 -3.99 -15.49
N THR A 331 -17.26 -2.74 -15.94
CA THR A 331 -18.49 -2.29 -16.59
C THR A 331 -18.73 -3.01 -17.92
N LEU A 332 -17.68 -3.21 -18.74
CA LEU A 332 -17.80 -3.92 -20.00
C LEU A 332 -18.20 -5.37 -19.79
N GLU A 333 -17.59 -6.08 -18.85
CA GLU A 333 -17.93 -7.45 -18.48
C GLU A 333 -19.41 -7.57 -18.07
N LYS A 334 -19.88 -6.68 -17.19
CA LYS A 334 -21.29 -6.61 -16.76
C LYS A 334 -22.27 -6.35 -17.91
N LEU A 335 -21.85 -5.65 -18.96
CA LEU A 335 -22.70 -5.34 -20.11
C LEU A 335 -22.63 -6.42 -21.19
N GLN A 336 -21.53 -7.15 -21.29
CA GLN A 336 -21.34 -8.25 -22.25
C GLN A 336 -22.14 -9.50 -21.87
N THR A 337 -22.41 -9.72 -20.58
CA THR A 337 -23.28 -10.80 -20.10
C THR A 337 -24.76 -10.59 -20.42
N VAL A 338 -25.14 -9.38 -20.86
CA VAL A 338 -26.51 -9.07 -21.27
C VAL A 338 -26.65 -9.26 -22.79
N ASP A 339 -27.67 -10.00 -23.20
CA ASP A 339 -28.06 -10.14 -24.61
C ASP A 339 -28.19 -8.75 -25.27
N LYS A 340 -27.36 -8.49 -26.29
CA LYS A 340 -27.29 -7.19 -26.99
C LYS A 340 -28.64 -6.77 -27.57
N SER A 341 -29.51 -7.72 -27.93
CA SER A 341 -30.86 -7.44 -28.42
C SER A 341 -31.82 -6.94 -27.33
N LYS A 342 -31.46 -7.12 -26.05
CA LYS A 342 -32.24 -6.73 -24.87
C LYS A 342 -31.65 -5.53 -24.13
N LEU A 343 -30.59 -4.92 -24.64
CA LEU A 343 -29.97 -3.75 -24.03
C LEU A 343 -30.91 -2.55 -24.12
N SER A 344 -31.22 -1.93 -22.97
CA SER A 344 -31.95 -0.67 -22.98
C SER A 344 -31.11 0.43 -23.67
N PRO A 345 -31.74 1.48 -24.22
CA PRO A 345 -31.00 2.60 -24.85
C PRO A 345 -29.95 3.20 -23.91
N ALA A 346 -30.25 3.32 -22.62
CA ALA A 346 -29.31 3.80 -21.60
C ALA A 346 -28.09 2.89 -21.44
N LYS A 347 -28.29 1.56 -21.38
CA LYS A 347 -27.19 0.59 -21.31
C LYS A 347 -26.37 0.56 -22.61
N GLY A 348 -27.00 0.75 -23.76
CA GLY A 348 -26.32 0.89 -25.06
C GLY A 348 -25.44 2.13 -25.15
N ALA A 349 -25.92 3.27 -24.63
CA ALA A 349 -25.12 4.49 -24.54
C ALA A 349 -23.93 4.33 -23.57
N LEU A 350 -24.16 3.67 -22.43
CA LEU A 350 -23.10 3.36 -21.46
C LEU A 350 -22.03 2.46 -22.08
N LEU A 351 -22.41 1.39 -22.80
CA LEU A 351 -21.47 0.50 -23.47
C LEU A 351 -20.55 1.28 -24.43
N LYS A 352 -21.14 2.06 -25.34
CA LYS A 352 -20.37 2.86 -26.32
C LYS A 352 -19.43 3.85 -25.64
N LYS A 353 -19.91 4.56 -24.62
CA LYS A 353 -19.10 5.53 -23.85
C LYS A 353 -17.93 4.83 -23.16
N THR A 354 -18.18 3.68 -22.53
CA THR A 354 -17.16 2.90 -21.83
C THR A 354 -16.08 2.39 -22.79
N GLN A 355 -16.46 1.85 -23.95
CA GLN A 355 -15.50 1.40 -24.97
C GLN A 355 -14.60 2.54 -25.48
N ALA A 356 -15.17 3.71 -25.75
CA ALA A 356 -14.39 4.88 -26.16
C ALA A 356 -13.44 5.36 -25.04
N THR A 357 -13.86 5.30 -23.78
CA THR A 357 -13.02 5.62 -22.63
C THR A 357 -11.86 4.64 -22.50
N VAL A 358 -12.10 3.34 -22.61
CA VAL A 358 -11.05 2.30 -22.57
C VAL A 358 -9.98 2.58 -23.62
N GLN A 359 -10.37 2.79 -24.89
CA GLN A 359 -9.43 3.11 -25.98
C GLN A 359 -8.59 4.36 -25.68
N THR A 360 -9.20 5.38 -25.06
CA THR A 360 -8.51 6.62 -24.70
C THR A 360 -7.50 6.39 -23.57
N LEU A 361 -7.88 5.63 -22.55
CA LEU A 361 -7.03 5.33 -21.39
C LEU A 361 -5.86 4.42 -21.77
N GLU A 362 -6.10 3.37 -22.56
CA GLU A 362 -5.06 2.47 -23.08
C GLU A 362 -4.00 3.26 -23.84
N LYS A 363 -4.43 4.10 -24.79
CA LYS A 363 -3.51 4.97 -25.54
C LYS A 363 -2.70 5.89 -24.63
N LYS A 364 -3.33 6.51 -23.62
CA LYS A 364 -2.65 7.42 -22.70
C LYS A 364 -1.61 6.70 -21.85
N LEU A 365 -1.92 5.48 -21.39
CA LEU A 365 -1.00 4.67 -20.59
C LEU A 365 0.17 4.15 -21.44
N GLU A 366 -0.08 3.72 -22.67
CA GLU A 366 0.98 3.35 -23.63
C GLU A 366 1.92 4.53 -23.93
N GLU A 367 1.40 5.74 -24.05
CA GLU A 367 2.20 6.95 -24.25
C GLU A 367 3.06 7.26 -23.02
N SER A 368 2.53 7.08 -21.80
CA SER A 368 3.27 7.27 -20.55
C SER A 368 4.43 6.28 -20.40
N GLU A 369 4.22 4.99 -20.68
CA GLU A 369 5.28 3.97 -20.62
C GLU A 369 6.43 4.25 -21.61
N ASN A 370 6.13 4.89 -22.74
CA ASN A 370 7.13 5.27 -23.74
C ASN A 370 7.94 6.52 -23.35
N VAL A 371 7.49 7.31 -22.37
CA VAL A 371 8.26 8.41 -21.79
C VAL A 371 9.19 7.83 -20.73
N LYS A 372 10.43 7.52 -21.11
CA LYS A 372 11.51 7.28 -20.13
C LYS A 372 11.60 8.47 -19.17
N PRO A 373 11.88 8.26 -17.88
CA PRO A 373 12.28 9.35 -17.00
C PRO A 373 13.44 10.10 -17.65
N ALA A 374 13.32 11.42 -17.77
CA ALA A 374 14.48 12.26 -18.05
C ALA A 374 15.54 11.93 -16.99
N ALA A 375 16.75 11.61 -17.44
CA ALA A 375 17.88 11.39 -16.55
C ALA A 375 18.05 12.66 -15.68
N ASP A 376 17.71 12.56 -14.40
CA ASP A 376 18.05 13.59 -13.45
C ASP A 376 19.58 13.63 -13.29
N ALA A 377 20.07 14.85 -13.29
CA ALA A 377 21.46 15.20 -13.39
C ALA A 377 22.28 14.78 -12.15
N SER A 378 23.47 14.23 -12.42
CA SER A 378 24.67 14.26 -11.59
C SER A 378 24.50 13.91 -10.10
N VAL A 379 24.64 12.62 -9.77
CA VAL A 379 25.31 12.22 -8.52
C VAL A 379 26.65 11.61 -8.94
N GLU A 380 27.73 12.29 -8.58
CA GLU A 380 29.10 11.80 -8.75
C GLU A 380 29.26 10.48 -7.96
N GLU A 381 29.75 9.44 -8.64
CA GLU A 381 30.24 8.22 -8.01
C GLU A 381 31.41 8.56 -7.08
N SER A 382 31.18 8.58 -5.78
CA SER A 382 32.25 8.47 -4.79
C SER A 382 32.54 6.99 -4.53
N GLN A 383 33.78 6.60 -4.82
CA GLN A 383 34.33 5.29 -4.50
C GLN A 383 34.58 5.17 -2.99
N SER A 384 33.96 4.17 -2.36
CA SER A 384 34.28 3.47 -1.09
C SER A 384 32.95 3.19 -0.37
N GLU A 385 32.55 1.98 0.02
CA GLU A 385 33.30 0.90 0.66
C GLU A 385 32.73 -0.47 0.26
N GLN A 386 33.64 -1.43 0.04
CA GLN A 386 33.33 -2.85 0.00
C GLN A 386 32.84 -3.29 1.39
N THR A 387 31.61 -3.79 1.50
CA THR A 387 31.22 -4.69 2.58
C THR A 387 30.52 -5.94 2.02
N ASN A 388 31.32 -6.99 1.91
CA ASN A 388 31.02 -8.43 1.99
C ASN A 388 29.67 -8.94 1.46
N GLU A 389 29.67 -9.24 0.16
CA GLU A 389 28.66 -10.05 -0.53
C GLU A 389 29.02 -11.55 -0.79
N PRO A 390 29.91 -12.26 -0.05
CA PRO A 390 30.07 -13.70 -0.25
C PRO A 390 29.66 -14.51 0.99
N GLU A 391 28.37 -14.61 1.31
CA GLU A 391 27.87 -15.71 2.18
C GLU A 391 26.49 -16.26 1.80
N ILE A 392 25.81 -15.74 0.78
CA ILE A 392 24.54 -16.31 0.27
C ILE A 392 24.76 -17.16 -1.01
N ILE A 393 25.91 -17.01 -1.69
CA ILE A 393 26.15 -17.63 -3.01
C ILE A 393 26.62 -19.11 -2.90
N SER A 394 27.09 -19.58 -1.73
CA SER A 394 27.53 -20.98 -1.57
C SER A 394 26.44 -21.98 -1.19
N SER A 395 25.18 -21.57 -1.00
CA SER A 395 24.08 -22.49 -0.63
C SER A 395 23.16 -22.91 -1.78
N LEU A 396 23.38 -22.38 -3.01
CA LEU A 396 22.49 -22.62 -4.16
C LEU A 396 23.17 -23.24 -5.40
N GLY A 397 24.45 -23.60 -5.34
CA GLY A 397 25.06 -24.53 -6.30
C GLY A 397 25.16 -24.12 -7.77
N PHE A 398 24.95 -22.85 -8.13
CA PHE A 398 25.15 -22.36 -9.50
C PHE A 398 26.59 -21.84 -9.70
N LYS A 399 27.26 -22.25 -10.79
CA LYS A 399 28.57 -21.71 -11.20
C LYS A 399 28.39 -20.47 -12.08
N ASP A 400 29.26 -19.48 -11.88
CA ASP A 400 29.32 -18.24 -12.65
C ASP A 400 29.47 -18.47 -14.16
N GLY A 401 28.59 -17.85 -14.94
CA GLY A 401 28.64 -17.85 -16.41
C GLY A 401 27.29 -17.84 -17.13
N HIS A 402 26.21 -18.29 -16.48
CA HIS A 402 24.91 -18.50 -17.16
C HIS A 402 24.04 -17.24 -17.35
N PHE A 403 24.39 -16.10 -16.75
CA PHE A 403 23.59 -14.88 -16.90
C PHE A 403 23.90 -14.08 -18.18
N LYS A 404 25.05 -14.31 -18.84
CA LYS A 404 25.44 -13.56 -20.04
C LYS A 404 24.76 -14.04 -21.33
N GLU A 405 24.15 -15.23 -21.35
CA GLU A 405 23.41 -15.73 -22.52
C GLU A 405 21.90 -15.43 -22.47
N LEU A 406 21.33 -15.10 -21.30
CA LEU A 406 19.91 -14.75 -21.19
C LEU A 406 19.58 -13.31 -21.65
N SER A 407 20.56 -12.41 -21.74
CA SER A 407 20.34 -11.04 -22.22
C SER A 407 20.52 -10.87 -23.73
N ALA A 408 20.91 -11.91 -24.47
CA ALA A 408 21.25 -11.81 -25.90
C ALA A 408 20.16 -12.35 -26.86
N GLY A 409 19.06 -12.89 -26.34
CA GLY A 409 18.20 -13.81 -27.10
C GLY A 409 16.81 -13.34 -27.53
N ILE A 410 16.53 -12.07 -27.86
CA ILE A 410 15.26 -11.71 -28.54
C ILE A 410 15.46 -10.52 -29.50
N HIS A 411 15.90 -10.74 -30.75
CA HIS A 411 15.94 -9.66 -31.75
C HIS A 411 15.55 -10.02 -33.21
N SER A 412 15.00 -11.20 -33.51
CA SER A 412 14.26 -11.40 -34.78
C SER A 412 13.41 -12.67 -34.81
N ILE A 413 12.25 -12.58 -35.48
CA ILE A 413 11.46 -13.73 -35.94
C ILE A 413 11.55 -13.72 -37.47
N LYS A 414 11.83 -14.89 -38.07
CA LYS A 414 11.73 -15.11 -39.51
C LYS A 414 10.37 -15.69 -39.84
N ASN A 415 9.67 -15.09 -40.81
CA ASN A 415 8.43 -15.64 -41.34
C ASN A 415 8.74 -16.80 -42.31
N GLU A 416 7.74 -17.61 -42.65
CA GLU A 416 7.89 -18.78 -43.54
C GLU A 416 8.35 -18.42 -44.97
N ASP A 417 8.22 -17.15 -45.39
CA ASP A 417 8.73 -16.63 -46.66
C ASP A 417 10.19 -16.13 -46.60
N GLY A 418 10.84 -16.25 -45.43
CA GLY A 418 12.22 -15.81 -45.21
C GLY A 418 12.40 -14.32 -44.90
N SER A 419 11.33 -13.54 -44.81
CA SER A 419 11.38 -12.14 -44.39
C SER A 419 11.58 -12.00 -42.87
N VAL A 420 12.24 -10.91 -42.43
CA VAL A 420 12.51 -10.61 -41.02
C VAL A 420 11.57 -9.50 -40.55
N SER A 421 10.65 -9.84 -39.64
CA SER A 421 9.77 -8.87 -38.98
C SER A 421 10.51 -8.23 -37.79
N LYS A 422 10.54 -6.90 -37.72
CA LYS A 422 10.95 -6.20 -36.48
C LYS A 422 9.86 -6.37 -35.44
N VAL A 423 10.19 -7.04 -34.33
CA VAL A 423 9.29 -7.16 -33.17
C VAL A 423 9.03 -5.76 -32.61
N GLN A 424 7.76 -5.36 -32.55
CA GLN A 424 7.33 -4.12 -31.94
C GLN A 424 7.53 -4.25 -30.42
N ARG A 425 8.22 -3.28 -29.81
CA ARG A 425 8.73 -3.31 -28.42
C ARG A 425 7.67 -3.46 -27.29
N GLY A 426 6.38 -3.55 -27.60
CA GLY A 426 5.28 -3.59 -26.62
C GLY A 426 4.99 -4.96 -25.99
N TYR A 427 5.59 -6.05 -26.48
CA TYR A 427 5.25 -7.41 -26.02
C TYR A 427 6.15 -7.97 -24.91
N SER A 428 7.17 -7.22 -24.46
CA SER A 428 8.09 -7.70 -23.41
C SER A 428 7.45 -7.80 -22.02
N SER A 429 6.47 -6.93 -21.72
CA SER A 429 5.82 -6.86 -20.40
C SER A 429 4.83 -8.00 -20.18
N LEU A 430 4.04 -8.36 -21.22
CA LEU A 430 3.16 -9.53 -21.18
C LEU A 430 3.97 -10.83 -21.11
N CYS A 431 5.06 -10.95 -21.89
CA CYS A 431 5.94 -12.12 -21.84
C CYS A 431 6.61 -12.26 -20.47
N ALA A 432 7.02 -11.15 -19.83
CA ALA A 432 7.55 -11.16 -18.48
C ALA A 432 6.49 -11.57 -17.45
N PHE A 433 5.27 -11.05 -17.56
CA PHE A 433 4.15 -11.40 -16.67
C PHE A 433 3.81 -12.90 -16.75
N PHE A 434 3.67 -13.46 -17.96
CA PHE A 434 3.39 -14.89 -18.13
C PHE A 434 4.58 -15.79 -17.74
N SER A 435 5.83 -15.31 -17.91
CA SER A 435 7.01 -16.03 -17.42
C SER A 435 7.09 -16.07 -15.90
N VAL A 436 6.67 -14.98 -15.22
CA VAL A 436 6.57 -14.91 -13.75
C VAL A 436 5.44 -15.82 -13.24
N VAL A 437 4.29 -15.87 -13.94
CA VAL A 437 3.19 -16.80 -13.63
C VAL A 437 3.63 -18.26 -13.83
N ALA A 438 4.37 -18.57 -14.89
CA ALA A 438 4.93 -19.90 -15.13
C ALA A 438 5.95 -20.32 -14.04
N LEU A 439 6.84 -19.41 -13.64
CA LEU A 439 7.79 -19.62 -12.53
C LEU A 439 7.08 -19.79 -11.17
N ALA A 440 6.01 -19.03 -10.93
CA ALA A 440 5.20 -19.15 -9.72
C ALA A 440 4.48 -20.51 -9.67
N LEU A 441 3.92 -20.98 -10.79
CA LEU A 441 3.30 -22.32 -10.89
C LEU A 441 4.34 -23.44 -10.71
N GLN A 442 5.54 -23.29 -11.27
CA GLN A 442 6.65 -24.23 -11.11
C GLN A 442 7.09 -24.35 -9.63
N LYS A 443 7.06 -23.24 -8.89
CA LYS A 443 7.43 -23.18 -7.46
C LYS A 443 6.34 -23.66 -6.51
N VAL A 444 5.06 -23.48 -6.88
CA VAL A 444 3.91 -24.01 -6.12
C VAL A 444 3.87 -25.53 -6.20
N GLN A 445 4.30 -26.15 -7.30
CA GLN A 445 4.20 -27.60 -7.47
C GLN A 445 5.44 -28.40 -7.07
N GLN A 446 6.65 -27.80 -7.04
CA GLN A 446 7.84 -28.40 -6.41
C GLN A 446 7.62 -28.72 -4.91
N ASN A 447 6.62 -28.11 -4.27
CA ASN A 447 6.24 -28.38 -2.88
C ASN A 447 5.16 -29.47 -2.71
N LEU A 448 4.63 -30.05 -3.79
CA LEU A 448 3.44 -30.93 -3.71
C LEU A 448 3.69 -32.40 -4.09
N VAL A 449 4.73 -32.74 -4.86
CA VAL A 449 5.08 -34.15 -5.15
C VAL A 449 6.58 -34.30 -5.41
N ASP A 450 7.27 -35.10 -4.60
CA ASP A 450 8.67 -35.47 -4.85
C ASP A 450 8.81 -36.27 -6.17
N GLY A 451 9.69 -35.81 -7.07
CA GLY A 451 10.13 -36.59 -8.23
C GLY A 451 9.45 -36.31 -9.58
N VAL A 452 8.61 -35.27 -9.70
CA VAL A 452 8.04 -34.83 -10.99
C VAL A 452 8.55 -33.44 -11.35
N VAL A 453 9.16 -33.31 -12.54
CA VAL A 453 9.62 -32.04 -13.10
C VAL A 453 8.66 -31.64 -14.22
N LEU A 454 8.05 -30.46 -14.10
CA LEU A 454 7.21 -29.89 -15.15
C LEU A 454 8.04 -28.98 -16.05
N HIS A 455 7.99 -29.27 -17.34
CA HIS A 455 8.51 -28.41 -18.40
C HIS A 455 7.36 -27.59 -18.97
N VAL A 456 7.45 -26.28 -18.86
CA VAL A 456 6.45 -25.36 -19.41
C VAL A 456 7.08 -24.63 -20.59
N CYS A 457 6.44 -24.70 -21.76
CA CYS A 457 6.80 -23.92 -22.93
C CYS A 457 5.60 -23.06 -23.34
N SER A 458 5.88 -21.81 -23.70
CA SER A 458 4.89 -20.90 -24.28
C SER A 458 5.23 -20.63 -25.74
N VAL A 459 4.23 -20.69 -26.61
CA VAL A 459 4.35 -20.27 -28.02
C VAL A 459 3.29 -19.20 -28.31
N LEU A 460 3.73 -18.09 -28.91
CA LEU A 460 2.87 -17.03 -29.41
C LEU A 460 2.42 -17.37 -30.83
N CYS A 461 1.11 -17.45 -31.06
CA CYS A 461 0.52 -17.68 -32.37
C CYS A 461 -0.58 -16.64 -32.63
N GLY A 462 -0.24 -15.55 -33.33
CA GLY A 462 -1.14 -14.41 -33.53
C GLY A 462 -1.48 -13.72 -32.21
N ASP A 463 -2.78 -13.51 -31.95
CA ASP A 463 -3.29 -12.86 -30.72
C ASP A 463 -3.51 -13.86 -29.55
N ALA A 464 -3.10 -15.12 -29.70
CA ALA A 464 -3.25 -16.16 -28.69
C ALA A 464 -1.89 -16.61 -28.12
N VAL A 465 -1.85 -16.83 -26.80
CA VAL A 465 -0.73 -17.46 -26.11
C VAL A 465 -1.10 -18.91 -25.80
N ILE A 466 -0.34 -19.85 -26.36
CA ILE A 466 -0.52 -21.27 -26.09
C ILE A 466 0.51 -21.69 -25.04
N LEU A 467 0.02 -22.21 -23.91
CA LEU A 467 0.84 -22.78 -22.84
C LEU A 467 0.82 -24.31 -22.95
N GLY A 468 1.97 -24.89 -23.26
CA GLY A 468 2.21 -26.33 -23.20
C GLY A 468 2.86 -26.68 -21.86
N VAL A 469 2.28 -27.63 -21.13
CA VAL A 469 2.84 -28.15 -19.88
C VAL A 469 3.09 -29.64 -20.04
N THR A 470 4.34 -30.07 -19.88
CA THR A 470 4.75 -31.49 -19.95
C THR A 470 5.30 -31.93 -18.61
N ALA A 471 4.76 -32.99 -18.04
CA ALA A 471 5.25 -33.59 -16.80
C ALA A 471 6.27 -34.70 -17.12
N VAL A 472 7.47 -34.62 -16.54
CA VAL A 472 8.53 -35.61 -16.67
C VAL A 472 8.84 -36.19 -15.29
N SER A 473 8.65 -37.49 -15.11
CA SER A 473 9.07 -38.20 -13.89
C SER A 473 10.52 -38.67 -14.03
N LEU A 474 11.33 -38.48 -12.99
CA LEU A 474 12.76 -38.81 -13.02
C LEU A 474 13.09 -40.28 -12.69
N GLU A 475 12.09 -41.16 -12.55
CA GLU A 475 12.32 -42.60 -12.47
C GLU A 475 11.76 -43.34 -13.70
N GLN A 476 12.71 -43.91 -14.45
CA GLN A 476 12.56 -44.81 -15.60
C GLN A 476 12.17 -44.18 -16.95
N SER A 477 13.13 -44.30 -17.85
CA SER A 477 13.08 -44.05 -19.29
C SER A 477 11.94 -44.77 -20.00
N VAL A 478 10.90 -44.04 -20.43
CA VAL A 478 10.11 -44.30 -21.66
C VAL A 478 9.53 -42.96 -22.14
N ILE A 479 9.83 -42.61 -23.40
CA ILE A 479 9.14 -41.54 -24.14
C ILE A 479 7.80 -42.10 -24.59
N GLN A 480 6.70 -41.41 -24.29
CA GLN A 480 5.44 -41.60 -25.00
C GLN A 480 4.93 -40.22 -25.45
N GLU A 481 5.03 -39.98 -26.75
CA GLU A 481 4.23 -38.97 -27.43
C GLU A 481 2.78 -39.42 -27.36
N ASP A 482 1.90 -38.58 -26.81
CA ASP A 482 0.52 -38.34 -27.26
C ASP A 482 -0.27 -37.58 -26.18
N CYS A 483 -0.83 -36.42 -26.57
CA CYS A 483 -2.13 -35.87 -26.16
C CYS A 483 -2.25 -34.42 -26.66
N PHE A 484 -2.77 -34.24 -27.88
CA PHE A 484 -3.40 -32.99 -28.31
C PHE A 484 -4.86 -33.29 -28.60
N GLU A 485 -5.78 -32.71 -27.84
CA GLU A 485 -7.16 -32.53 -28.29
C GLU A 485 -7.41 -31.03 -28.45
N PHE A 486 -7.78 -30.64 -29.68
CA PHE A 486 -8.24 -29.30 -29.98
C PHE A 486 -9.70 -29.16 -29.52
N LEU A 487 -9.95 -28.24 -28.60
CA LEU A 487 -11.30 -27.73 -28.38
C LEU A 487 -11.50 -26.52 -29.29
N GLU A 488 -12.26 -26.72 -30.38
CA GLU A 488 -12.90 -25.60 -31.07
C GLU A 488 -13.84 -24.94 -30.07
N ASP A 489 -13.60 -23.65 -29.79
CA ASP A 489 -14.30 -22.76 -28.85
C ASP A 489 -13.66 -22.60 -27.47
N GLY A 490 -12.45 -22.02 -27.44
CA GLY A 490 -12.04 -21.02 -26.43
C GLY A 490 -12.11 -21.36 -24.94
N ALA A 491 -12.30 -22.63 -24.56
CA ALA A 491 -12.38 -23.08 -23.17
C ALA A 491 -11.10 -23.84 -22.78
N LEU A 492 -10.41 -23.36 -21.75
CA LEU A 492 -9.29 -24.05 -21.13
C LEU A 492 -9.83 -25.27 -20.35
N ALA A 493 -9.75 -26.47 -20.91
CA ALA A 493 -9.98 -27.70 -20.17
C ALA A 493 -8.68 -28.18 -19.53
N VAL A 494 -8.58 -28.07 -18.20
CA VAL A 494 -7.53 -28.77 -17.44
C VAL A 494 -7.99 -30.22 -17.26
N VAL A 495 -7.55 -31.12 -18.15
CA VAL A 495 -7.75 -32.56 -17.95
C VAL A 495 -6.66 -33.08 -17.01
N ALA A 496 -7.00 -33.20 -15.73
CA ALA A 496 -6.17 -33.92 -14.76
C ALA A 496 -6.53 -35.41 -14.78
N ALA A 497 -5.86 -36.21 -15.61
CA ALA A 497 -5.93 -37.66 -15.52
C ALA A 497 -4.95 -38.16 -14.44
N VAL A 498 -5.44 -38.42 -13.23
CA VAL A 498 -4.65 -39.12 -12.19
C VAL A 498 -4.93 -40.62 -12.31
N GLY A 499 -4.14 -41.32 -13.12
CA GLY A 499 -4.17 -42.77 -13.25
C GLY A 499 -3.07 -43.44 -12.43
N LYS A 500 -3.43 -44.22 -11.41
CA LYS A 500 -2.51 -45.11 -10.70
C LYS A 500 -2.53 -46.47 -11.41
N VAL A 501 -1.49 -46.83 -12.17
CA VAL A 501 -1.36 -48.15 -12.78
C VAL A 501 -0.57 -49.06 -11.85
N GLY A 502 -1.28 -49.87 -11.07
CA GLY A 502 -0.79 -51.12 -10.50
C GLY A 502 -1.68 -52.23 -11.03
N GLY A 503 -1.12 -53.12 -11.85
CA GLY A 503 -1.90 -54.06 -12.66
C GLY A 503 -2.66 -55.13 -11.85
N LEU A 504 -3.79 -55.56 -12.40
CA LEU A 504 -4.21 -56.96 -12.54
C LEU A 504 -5.58 -57.05 -13.24
N HIS A 505 -5.61 -57.77 -14.37
CA HIS A 505 -6.67 -58.67 -14.84
C HIS A 505 -8.16 -58.26 -14.73
N GLY A 506 -8.84 -58.22 -15.89
CA GLY A 506 -10.15 -58.87 -16.01
C GLY A 506 -11.33 -58.02 -16.52
N GLN A 507 -11.67 -58.29 -17.79
CA GLN A 507 -13.00 -58.27 -18.43
C GLN A 507 -13.78 -56.94 -18.65
N ARG A 508 -14.00 -56.67 -19.96
CA ARG A 508 -15.24 -56.27 -20.67
C ARG A 508 -16.38 -55.72 -19.78
N ARG A 509 -16.95 -54.56 -20.09
CA ARG A 509 -17.68 -54.28 -21.35
C ARG A 509 -17.92 -52.79 -21.52
#